data_AF-A0A8H7Y852-F1
#
_entry.id   AF-A0A8H7Y852-F1
#
_cell.length_a   1.000
_cell.length_b   1.000
_cell.length_c   1.000
_cell.angle_alpha   90.00
_cell.angle_beta   90.00
_cell.angle_gamma   90.00
#
_symmetry.space_group_name_H-M   'P 1'
#
loop_
_entity.id
_entity.type
_entity.pdbx_description
1 polymer ?
#
loop_
_entity_poly.entity_id
_entity_poly.type
_entity_poly.pdbx_seq_one_letter_code
_entity_poly.pdbx_strand_id
1 'polypeptide(L)'
;MNSLYTSGVRQTNSLQADMERLRNGDTSSALIGQISASLSAMQRTIDDYDSMTKREIIKAKQEKAQMRVQKFRADYADLRSQFERLRGEAAAAQQEANRAELISASSASASLSSASDSRRRFQNTVPTNSTLHPGLRPQHEIVSESPFRGSTPQPGMGGREFRALDEHSFIQSTDTKLDEFLAQGREVLDNLRDQRNILKGTQRRLLDTANTLGLSRDVIGWIEKRSTQDTYIFLGGAVFTFFCFYLIWRYLG
;
A
#
# COMPACT_ATOMS: atom_id res chain seq x y z
N MET A 1 -8.45 -17.59 18.79
CA MET A 1 -9.60 -17.84 17.87
C MET A 1 -10.73 -16.84 18.10
N ASN A 2 -11.52 -16.90 19.19
CA ASN A 2 -12.67 -15.98 19.34
C ASN A 2 -12.30 -14.50 19.44
N SER A 3 -11.19 -14.15 20.11
CA SER A 3 -10.69 -12.76 20.18
C SER A 3 -10.29 -12.19 18.82
N LEU A 4 -9.63 -13.00 17.98
CA LEU A 4 -9.25 -12.61 16.62
C LEU A 4 -10.49 -12.41 15.75
N TYR A 5 -11.51 -13.27 15.89
CA TYR A 5 -12.77 -13.10 15.18
C TYR A 5 -13.47 -11.80 15.57
N THR A 6 -13.59 -11.48 16.86
CA THR A 6 -14.22 -10.22 17.30
C THR A 6 -13.38 -8.99 16.93
N SER A 7 -12.06 -9.13 16.86
CA SER A 7 -11.19 -8.07 16.34
C SER A 7 -11.39 -7.86 14.84
N GLY A 8 -11.45 -8.94 14.05
CA GLY A 8 -11.67 -8.86 12.60
C GLY A 8 -13.03 -8.24 12.25
N VAL A 9 -14.09 -8.60 12.98
CA VAL A 9 -15.41 -7.97 12.81
C VAL A 9 -15.36 -6.48 13.12
N ARG A 10 -14.70 -6.08 14.21
CA ARG A 10 -14.54 -4.66 14.55
C ARG A 10 -13.76 -3.88 13.49
N GLN A 11 -12.65 -4.45 13.00
CA GLN A 11 -11.85 -3.86 11.92
C GLN A 11 -12.65 -3.71 10.62
N THR A 12 -13.49 -4.69 10.29
CA THR A 12 -14.38 -4.64 9.11
C THR A 12 -15.39 -3.49 9.25
N ASN A 13 -16.03 -3.36 10.42
CA ASN A 13 -17.00 -2.28 10.67
C ASN A 13 -16.34 -0.90 10.65
N SER A 14 -15.14 -0.74 11.23
CA SER A 14 -14.42 0.55 11.17
C SER A 14 -14.01 0.89 9.74
N LEU A 15 -13.55 -0.10 8.96
CA LEU A 15 -13.21 0.10 7.54
C LEU A 15 -14.42 0.55 6.74
N GLN A 16 -15.58 -0.06 6.96
CA GLN A 16 -16.83 0.36 6.30
C GLN A 16 -17.21 1.80 6.67
N ALA A 17 -17.08 2.19 7.94
CA ALA A 17 -17.34 3.55 8.37
C ALA A 17 -16.37 4.57 7.74
N ASP A 18 -15.09 4.22 7.63
CA ASP A 18 -14.08 5.07 6.98
C ASP A 18 -14.31 5.16 5.46
N MET A 19 -14.75 4.06 4.80
CA MET A 19 -15.16 4.08 3.39
C MET A 19 -16.38 4.96 3.14
N GLU A 20 -17.34 4.94 4.06
CA GLU A 20 -18.53 5.79 3.97
C GLU A 20 -18.16 7.27 4.04
N ARG A 21 -17.19 7.64 4.89
CA ARG A 21 -16.65 9.00 4.96
C ARG A 21 -15.97 9.41 3.65
N LEU A 22 -15.17 8.52 3.07
CA LEU A 22 -14.54 8.74 1.76
C LEU A 22 -15.59 8.94 0.66
N ARG A 23 -16.66 8.11 0.66
CA ARG A 23 -17.78 8.21 -0.29
C ARG A 23 -18.57 9.51 -0.13
N ASN A 24 -18.67 10.04 1.08
CA ASN A 24 -19.34 11.30 1.36
C ASN A 24 -18.51 12.54 0.97
N GLY A 25 -17.34 12.35 0.34
CA GLY A 25 -16.50 13.42 -0.22
C GLY A 25 -15.32 13.83 0.66
N ASP A 26 -15.12 13.21 1.82
CA ASP A 26 -13.92 13.43 2.64
C ASP A 26 -12.72 12.69 2.03
N THR A 27 -12.07 13.34 1.06
CA THR A 27 -10.90 12.83 0.34
C THR A 27 -9.58 13.25 1.00
N SER A 28 -9.60 13.46 2.32
CA SER A 28 -8.41 13.86 3.06
C SER A 28 -7.30 12.79 2.97
N SER A 29 -6.08 13.24 2.70
CA SER A 29 -4.89 12.38 2.65
C SER A 29 -4.72 11.54 3.93
N ALA A 30 -5.07 12.13 5.08
CA ALA A 30 -5.06 11.46 6.38
C ALA A 30 -6.04 10.28 6.46
N LEU A 31 -7.27 10.44 5.96
CA LEU A 31 -8.29 9.39 5.94
C LEU A 31 -7.88 8.26 4.99
N ILE A 32 -7.35 8.59 3.82
CA ILE A 32 -6.80 7.62 2.85
C ILE A 32 -5.63 6.82 3.48
N GLY A 33 -4.74 7.50 4.21
CA GLY A 33 -3.66 6.86 4.97
C GLY A 33 -4.18 5.92 6.06
N GLN A 34 -5.14 6.39 6.87
CA GLN A 34 -5.79 5.60 7.91
C GLN A 34 -6.43 4.32 7.36
N ILE A 35 -7.17 4.41 6.25
CA ILE A 35 -7.79 3.25 5.61
C ILE A 35 -6.73 2.28 5.07
N SER A 36 -5.68 2.79 4.44
CA SER A 36 -4.58 1.95 3.94
C SER A 36 -3.90 1.18 5.08
N ALA A 37 -3.68 1.84 6.23
CA ALA A 37 -3.13 1.22 7.43
C ALA A 37 -4.08 0.18 8.03
N SER A 38 -5.38 0.48 8.14
CA SER A 38 -6.37 -0.44 8.70
C SER A 38 -6.66 -1.65 7.79
N LEU A 39 -6.60 -1.50 6.47
CA LEU A 39 -6.59 -2.62 5.51
C LEU A 39 -5.38 -3.52 5.73
N SER A 40 -4.20 -2.94 5.90
CA SER A 40 -2.97 -3.71 6.18
C SER A 40 -3.03 -4.43 7.52
N ALA A 41 -3.64 -3.81 8.54
CA ALA A 41 -3.88 -4.44 9.83
C ALA A 41 -4.90 -5.59 9.74
N MET A 42 -5.97 -5.43 8.96
CA MET A 42 -6.97 -6.49 8.72
C MET A 42 -6.37 -7.69 7.97
N GLN A 43 -5.50 -7.45 6.99
CA GLN A 43 -4.78 -8.54 6.31
C GLN A 43 -3.98 -9.39 7.31
N ARG A 44 -3.28 -8.73 8.25
CA ARG A 44 -2.53 -9.43 9.32
C ARG A 44 -3.44 -10.24 10.23
N THR A 45 -4.59 -9.71 10.64
CA THR A 45 -5.51 -10.45 11.51
C THR A 45 -6.13 -11.65 10.80
N ILE A 46 -6.39 -11.55 9.48
CA ILE A 46 -6.84 -12.68 8.66
C ILE A 46 -5.76 -13.76 8.60
N ASP A 47 -4.51 -13.38 8.34
CA ASP A 47 -3.40 -14.33 8.26
C ASP A 47 -3.12 -15.02 9.61
N ASP A 48 -3.18 -14.26 10.71
CA ASP A 48 -3.09 -14.81 12.06
C ASP A 48 -4.26 -15.77 12.36
N TYR A 49 -5.49 -15.43 11.94
CA TYR A 49 -6.67 -16.27 12.13
C TYR A 49 -6.62 -17.55 11.28
N ASP A 50 -6.10 -17.49 10.05
CA ASP A 50 -5.84 -18.66 9.20
C ASP A 50 -4.78 -19.57 9.83
N SER A 51 -3.71 -19.00 10.37
CA SER A 51 -2.66 -19.77 11.07
C SER A 51 -3.20 -20.51 12.30
N MET A 52 -4.08 -19.88 13.10
CA MET A 52 -4.74 -20.54 14.23
C MET A 52 -5.71 -21.62 13.78
N THR A 53 -6.40 -21.40 12.66
CA THR A 53 -7.35 -22.36 12.09
C THR A 53 -6.65 -23.64 11.63
N LYS A 54 -5.48 -23.52 10.99
CA LYS A 54 -4.67 -24.67 10.58
C LYS A 54 -4.12 -25.48 11.76
N ARG A 55 -3.92 -24.83 12.91
CA ARG A 55 -3.43 -25.45 14.16
C ARG A 55 -4.54 -26.07 15.02
N GLU A 56 -5.80 -25.86 14.69
CA GLU A 56 -6.92 -26.40 15.47
C GLU A 56 -7.08 -27.91 15.22
N ILE A 57 -7.02 -28.71 16.28
CA ILE A 57 -7.07 -30.18 16.23
C ILE A 57 -8.51 -30.70 16.05
N ILE A 58 -9.50 -29.93 16.50
CA ILE A 58 -10.92 -30.30 16.44
C ILE A 58 -11.49 -29.97 15.07
N LYS A 59 -11.73 -30.99 14.23
CA LYS A 59 -12.19 -30.85 12.84
C LYS A 59 -13.45 -29.98 12.68
N ALA A 60 -14.48 -30.17 13.50
CA ALA A 60 -15.71 -29.38 13.44
C ALA A 60 -15.50 -27.88 13.76
N LYS A 61 -14.51 -27.56 14.60
CA LYS A 61 -14.17 -26.17 14.97
C LYS A 61 -13.23 -25.55 13.94
N GLN A 62 -12.35 -26.35 13.35
CA GLN A 62 -11.52 -25.99 12.21
C GLN A 62 -12.37 -25.62 11.00
N GLU A 63 -13.36 -26.43 10.62
CA GLU A 63 -14.26 -26.14 9.49
C GLU A 63 -15.02 -24.82 9.67
N LYS A 64 -15.58 -24.57 10.86
CA LYS A 64 -16.22 -23.28 11.19
C LYS A 64 -15.26 -22.10 11.12
N ALA A 65 -14.02 -22.29 11.57
CA ALA A 65 -13.01 -21.24 11.52
C ALA A 65 -12.53 -21.00 10.07
N GLN A 66 -12.40 -22.05 9.25
CA GLN A 66 -12.08 -21.92 7.82
C GLN A 66 -13.15 -21.14 7.07
N MET A 67 -14.44 -21.43 7.31
CA MET A 67 -15.55 -20.67 6.76
C MET A 67 -15.47 -19.17 7.11
N ARG A 68 -15.09 -18.85 8.35
CA ARG A 68 -14.90 -17.46 8.80
C ARG A 68 -13.69 -16.80 8.15
N VAL A 69 -12.58 -17.52 7.98
CA VAL A 69 -11.39 -17.02 7.24
C VAL A 69 -11.76 -16.71 5.80
N GLN A 70 -12.49 -17.61 5.13
CA GLN A 70 -12.93 -17.41 3.75
C GLN A 70 -13.83 -16.18 3.64
N LYS A 71 -14.78 -16.01 4.57
CA LYS A 71 -15.61 -14.81 4.63
C LYS A 71 -14.75 -13.54 4.77
N PHE A 72 -13.83 -13.50 5.74
CA PHE A 72 -12.98 -12.32 5.91
C PHE A 72 -12.09 -12.03 4.70
N ARG A 73 -11.62 -13.06 3.97
CA ARG A 73 -10.87 -12.87 2.73
C ARG A 73 -11.73 -12.27 1.62
N ALA A 74 -12.97 -12.72 1.49
CA ALA A 74 -13.92 -12.16 0.54
C ALA A 74 -14.23 -10.69 0.90
N ASP A 75 -14.55 -10.42 2.16
CA ASP A 75 -14.83 -9.08 2.67
C ASP A 75 -13.63 -8.14 2.46
N TYR A 76 -12.40 -8.61 2.72
CA TYR A 76 -11.17 -7.86 2.48
C TYR A 76 -10.98 -7.52 1.00
N ALA A 77 -11.18 -8.49 0.10
CA ALA A 77 -11.03 -8.27 -1.33
C ALA A 77 -12.03 -7.23 -1.85
N ASP A 78 -13.28 -7.29 -1.38
CA ASP A 78 -14.31 -6.31 -1.72
C ASP A 78 -13.95 -4.92 -1.20
N LEU A 79 -13.65 -4.78 0.09
CA LEU A 79 -13.22 -3.51 0.71
C LEU A 79 -11.99 -2.91 0.02
N ARG A 80 -11.02 -3.74 -0.34
CA ARG A 80 -9.83 -3.29 -1.06
C ARG A 80 -10.18 -2.77 -2.45
N SER A 81 -11.08 -3.44 -3.16
CA SER A 81 -11.53 -3.01 -4.49
C SER A 81 -12.31 -1.70 -4.42
N GLN A 82 -13.15 -1.52 -3.41
CA GLN A 82 -13.92 -0.28 -3.18
C GLN A 82 -12.99 0.89 -2.86
N PHE A 83 -12.00 0.67 -1.98
CA PHE A 83 -11.01 1.69 -1.67
C PHE A 83 -10.21 2.12 -2.90
N GLU A 84 -9.74 1.19 -3.72
CA GLU A 84 -8.95 1.53 -4.91
C GLU A 84 -9.78 2.30 -5.95
N ARG A 85 -11.08 1.96 -6.10
CA ARG A 85 -12.02 2.72 -6.94
C ARG A 85 -12.22 4.14 -6.43
N LEU A 86 -12.60 4.29 -5.17
CA LEU A 86 -12.82 5.61 -4.56
C LEU A 86 -11.56 6.47 -4.56
N ARG A 87 -10.40 5.85 -4.32
CA ARG A 87 -9.10 6.52 -4.40
C ARG A 87 -8.77 6.95 -5.83
N GLY A 88 -9.07 6.11 -6.82
CA GLY A 88 -8.89 6.43 -8.24
C GLY A 88 -9.78 7.60 -8.67
N GLU A 89 -11.05 7.61 -8.24
CA GLU A 89 -12.00 8.71 -8.47
C GLU A 89 -11.53 10.01 -7.83
N ALA A 90 -11.09 9.96 -6.56
CA ALA A 90 -10.55 11.12 -5.86
C ALA A 90 -9.27 11.66 -6.54
N ALA A 91 -8.36 10.79 -6.95
CA ALA A 91 -7.14 11.17 -7.66
C ALA A 91 -7.44 11.80 -9.04
N ALA A 92 -8.42 11.24 -9.78
CA ALA A 92 -8.86 11.78 -11.06
C ALA A 92 -9.50 13.16 -10.89
N ALA A 93 -10.39 13.34 -9.91
CA ALA A 93 -11.00 14.63 -9.60
C ALA A 93 -9.96 15.69 -9.22
N GLN A 94 -8.95 15.33 -8.42
CA GLN A 94 -7.84 16.21 -8.08
C GLN A 94 -7.02 16.60 -9.31
N GLN A 95 -6.79 15.65 -10.21
CA GLN A 95 -6.03 15.87 -11.45
C GLN A 95 -6.79 16.76 -12.43
N GLU A 96 -8.11 16.59 -12.54
CA GLU A 96 -8.99 17.46 -13.32
C GLU A 96 -9.03 18.88 -12.75
N ALA A 97 -9.12 19.04 -11.43
CA ALA A 97 -9.05 20.34 -10.78
C ALA A 97 -7.72 21.05 -11.07
N ASN A 98 -6.60 20.36 -10.90
CA ASN A 98 -5.27 20.89 -11.25
C ASN A 98 -5.18 21.27 -12.74
N ARG A 99 -5.74 20.45 -13.63
CA ARG A 99 -5.78 20.74 -15.07
C ARG A 99 -6.65 21.96 -15.37
N ALA A 100 -7.80 22.10 -14.72
CA ALA A 100 -8.70 23.23 -14.87
C ALA A 100 -8.06 24.54 -14.38
N GLU A 101 -7.31 24.51 -13.27
CA GLU A 101 -6.53 25.66 -12.80
C GLU A 101 -5.44 26.05 -13.79
N LEU A 102 -4.71 25.08 -14.36
CA LEU A 102 -3.69 25.36 -15.38
C LEU A 102 -4.32 25.94 -16.66
N ILE A 103 -5.48 25.45 -17.08
CA ILE A 103 -6.19 25.97 -18.25
C ILE A 103 -6.73 27.38 -17.95
N SER A 104 -7.30 27.62 -16.77
CA SER A 104 -7.80 28.92 -16.33
C SER A 104 -6.68 29.96 -16.18
N ALA A 105 -5.54 29.57 -15.60
CA ALA A 105 -4.35 30.41 -15.53
C ALA A 105 -3.76 30.68 -16.93
N SER A 106 -3.80 29.70 -17.84
CA SER A 106 -3.35 29.86 -19.21
C SER A 106 -4.29 30.73 -20.07
N SER A 107 -5.61 30.71 -19.82
CA SER A 107 -6.57 31.56 -20.52
C SER A 107 -6.59 33.00 -19.97
N ALA A 108 -6.34 33.19 -18.67
CA ALA A 108 -6.10 34.50 -18.08
C ALA A 108 -4.79 35.16 -18.58
N SER A 109 -3.76 34.36 -18.91
CA SER A 109 -2.52 34.85 -19.54
C SER A 109 -2.63 34.98 -21.07
N ALA A 110 -3.49 34.20 -21.72
CA ALA A 110 -3.81 34.34 -23.14
C ALA A 110 -4.68 35.57 -23.46
N SER A 111 -5.55 36.02 -22.54
CA SER A 111 -6.35 37.24 -22.73
C SER A 111 -5.55 38.53 -22.57
N LEU A 112 -4.38 38.49 -21.93
CA LEU A 112 -3.40 39.60 -21.91
C LEU A 112 -2.32 39.49 -23.00
N SER A 113 -2.22 38.37 -23.72
CA SER A 113 -1.33 38.21 -24.87
C SER A 113 -2.11 38.15 -26.17
N SER A 114 -2.54 39.33 -26.61
CA SER A 114 -3.07 39.59 -27.95
C SER A 114 -2.24 38.89 -29.04
N ALA A 115 -2.80 37.83 -29.63
CA ALA A 115 -2.70 37.30 -31.00
C ALA A 115 -1.35 37.30 -31.77
N SER A 116 -0.19 37.59 -31.16
CA SER A 116 1.02 37.93 -31.92
C SER A 116 2.29 37.13 -31.57
N ASP A 117 2.23 36.14 -30.67
CA ASP A 117 3.46 35.47 -30.19
C ASP A 117 3.60 33.99 -30.58
N SER A 118 3.26 33.64 -31.82
CA SER A 118 3.60 32.33 -32.40
C SER A 118 4.99 32.28 -33.07
N ARG A 119 5.77 33.38 -33.03
CA ARG A 119 7.06 33.52 -33.73
C ARG A 119 8.31 33.53 -32.85
N ARG A 120 8.23 33.22 -31.56
CA ARG A 120 9.41 33.14 -30.67
C ARG A 120 9.89 31.72 -30.35
N ARG A 121 9.49 30.72 -31.14
CA ARG A 121 9.87 29.32 -30.91
C ARG A 121 11.27 28.92 -31.40
N PHE A 122 12.01 29.80 -32.07
CA PHE A 122 13.37 29.49 -32.52
C PHE A 122 14.34 30.63 -32.25
N GLN A 123 14.82 30.74 -31.01
CA GLN A 123 16.13 31.33 -30.79
C GLN A 123 16.91 30.50 -29.77
N ASN A 124 17.70 29.59 -30.33
CA ASN A 124 18.73 28.82 -29.67
C ASN A 124 19.83 29.80 -29.22
N THR A 125 19.89 30.11 -27.92
CA THR A 125 21.07 30.75 -27.32
C THR A 125 21.51 29.97 -26.10
N VAL A 126 22.68 29.38 -26.25
CA VAL A 126 23.52 28.62 -25.32
C VAL A 126 23.50 29.21 -23.89
N PRO A 127 23.39 28.38 -22.83
CA PRO A 127 23.53 28.87 -21.47
C PRO A 127 25.00 29.13 -21.15
N THR A 128 25.41 30.40 -21.08
CA THR A 128 26.66 30.78 -20.41
C THR A 128 26.43 30.77 -18.91
N ASN A 129 26.97 29.76 -18.23
CA ASN A 129 27.14 29.74 -16.78
C ASN A 129 27.84 31.02 -16.31
N SER A 130 27.21 31.76 -15.40
CA SER A 130 27.92 32.75 -14.58
C SER A 130 27.38 32.72 -13.15
N THR A 131 28.23 32.22 -12.26
CA THR A 131 28.01 32.01 -10.82
C THR A 131 28.52 33.19 -9.98
N LEU A 132 28.15 34.43 -10.31
CA LEU A 132 28.63 35.61 -9.57
C LEU A 132 27.50 36.55 -9.14
N HIS A 133 27.52 36.85 -7.83
CA HIS A 133 26.56 37.59 -7.02
C HIS A 133 26.40 39.07 -7.47
N PRO A 134 25.18 39.66 -7.53
CA PRO A 134 24.93 40.99 -8.12
C PRO A 134 25.44 42.22 -7.35
N GLY A 135 26.23 42.06 -6.29
CA GLY A 135 26.49 43.12 -5.30
C GLY A 135 27.75 43.98 -5.48
N LEU A 136 28.62 43.71 -6.47
CA LEU A 136 29.95 44.34 -6.56
C LEU A 136 30.31 44.77 -7.99
N ARG A 137 29.54 45.67 -8.59
CA ARG A 137 29.95 46.27 -9.87
C ARG A 137 29.84 47.81 -9.82
N PRO A 138 30.95 48.56 -9.99
CA PRO A 138 30.92 50.02 -10.07
C PRO A 138 30.37 50.49 -11.43
N GLN A 139 29.72 51.66 -11.42
CA GLN A 139 29.25 52.39 -12.61
C GLN A 139 30.38 52.61 -13.63
N HIS A 140 30.09 52.38 -14.93
CA HIS A 140 30.31 53.36 -16.00
C HIS A 140 29.60 52.89 -17.30
N GLU A 141 29.25 53.85 -18.15
CA GLU A 141 28.56 53.79 -19.44
C GLU A 141 29.18 52.75 -20.40
N ILE A 142 28.49 52.23 -21.43
CA ILE A 142 28.38 52.86 -22.75
C ILE A 142 27.12 52.36 -23.45
N VAL A 143 26.36 53.34 -23.92
CA VAL A 143 25.27 53.27 -24.87
C VAL A 143 25.58 52.33 -26.04
N SER A 144 24.69 51.39 -26.32
CA SER A 144 24.61 50.73 -27.62
C SER A 144 23.19 50.91 -28.15
N GLU A 145 22.95 52.10 -28.71
CA GLU A 145 21.69 52.47 -29.35
C GLU A 145 21.63 51.84 -30.75
N SER A 146 20.74 50.87 -30.89
CA SER A 146 20.34 50.33 -32.19
C SER A 146 19.37 51.31 -32.88
N PRO A 147 19.56 51.68 -34.17
CA PRO A 147 18.76 52.71 -34.86
C PRO A 147 17.30 52.33 -35.18
N PHE A 148 16.85 51.13 -34.78
CA PHE A 148 15.53 50.58 -35.14
C PHE A 148 14.57 50.38 -33.97
N ARG A 149 14.80 51.05 -32.82
CA ARG A 149 13.89 50.95 -31.68
C ARG A 149 12.74 51.95 -31.80
N GLY A 150 11.57 51.44 -32.22
CA GLY A 150 10.30 52.15 -32.08
C GLY A 150 10.02 52.50 -30.61
N SER A 151 9.22 53.56 -30.42
CA SER A 151 8.85 54.17 -29.14
C SER A 151 8.55 53.16 -28.03
N THR A 152 9.43 53.11 -27.03
CA THR A 152 9.17 52.43 -25.76
C THR A 152 7.98 53.06 -25.04
N PRO A 153 6.93 52.30 -24.66
CA PRO A 153 6.06 52.71 -23.58
C PRO A 153 6.91 52.71 -22.30
N GLN A 154 6.90 53.83 -21.59
CA GLN A 154 7.57 54.01 -20.29
C GLN A 154 7.16 52.88 -19.33
N PRO A 155 8.08 52.01 -18.86
CA PRO A 155 7.74 50.98 -17.89
C PRO A 155 7.71 51.62 -16.51
N GLY A 156 6.52 51.90 -16.01
CA GLY A 156 6.30 52.19 -14.60
C GLY A 156 6.81 51.06 -13.72
N MET A 157 7.36 51.43 -12.55
CA MET A 157 7.94 50.56 -11.52
C MET A 157 7.08 49.34 -11.10
N GLY A 158 5.76 49.36 -11.31
CA GLY A 158 4.85 48.33 -10.78
C GLY A 158 4.93 46.93 -11.42
N GLY A 159 5.45 46.79 -12.65
CA GLY A 159 5.48 45.47 -13.33
C GLY A 159 6.52 44.50 -12.77
N ARG A 160 7.57 45.01 -12.11
CA ARG A 160 8.66 44.21 -11.53
C ARG A 160 8.30 43.72 -10.13
N GLU A 161 7.63 44.59 -9.37
CA GLU A 161 7.17 44.33 -8.01
C GLU A 161 6.06 43.27 -8.00
N PHE A 162 5.11 43.33 -8.94
CA PHE A 162 4.03 42.37 -9.05
C PHE A 162 4.54 40.94 -9.35
N ARG A 163 5.56 40.80 -10.21
CA ARG A 163 6.18 39.50 -10.51
C ARG A 163 6.96 38.94 -9.32
N ALA A 164 7.62 39.78 -8.52
CA ALA A 164 8.33 39.33 -7.33
C ALA A 164 7.39 38.82 -6.21
N LEU A 165 6.20 39.41 -6.09
CA LEU A 165 5.18 38.98 -5.11
C LEU A 165 4.55 37.64 -5.49
N ASP A 166 4.23 37.46 -6.78
CA ASP A 166 3.74 36.18 -7.30
C ASP A 166 4.80 35.08 -7.12
N GLU A 167 6.08 35.36 -7.39
CA GLU A 167 7.19 34.41 -7.16
C GLU A 167 7.32 34.03 -5.68
N HIS A 168 7.21 34.98 -4.75
CA HIS A 168 7.25 34.70 -3.32
C HIS A 168 6.09 33.82 -2.85
N SER A 169 4.88 34.07 -3.34
CA SER A 169 3.70 33.26 -2.98
C SER A 169 3.78 31.85 -3.56
N PHE A 170 4.31 31.70 -4.77
CA PHE A 170 4.57 30.41 -5.40
C PHE A 170 5.63 29.61 -4.64
N ILE A 171 6.70 30.27 -4.17
CA ILE A 171 7.74 29.61 -3.37
C ILE A 171 7.17 29.12 -2.04
N GLN A 172 6.42 29.95 -1.31
CA GLN A 172 5.82 29.56 -0.02
C GLN A 172 4.81 28.40 -0.14
N SER A 173 3.97 28.45 -1.17
CA SER A 173 3.01 27.35 -1.42
C SER A 173 3.72 26.07 -1.87
N THR A 174 4.85 26.18 -2.56
CA THR A 174 5.68 25.04 -2.95
C THR A 174 6.38 24.42 -1.74
N ASP A 175 6.99 25.22 -0.86
CA ASP A 175 7.62 24.73 0.38
C ASP A 175 6.62 23.94 1.23
N THR A 176 5.42 24.48 1.41
CA THR A 176 4.37 23.82 2.20
C THR A 176 3.94 22.48 1.60
N LYS A 177 3.84 22.39 0.26
CA LYS A 177 3.50 21.13 -0.43
C LYS A 177 4.66 20.13 -0.43
N LEU A 178 5.91 20.60 -0.51
CA LEU A 178 7.09 19.75 -0.42
C LEU A 178 7.20 19.11 0.96
N ASP A 179 6.96 19.88 2.03
CA ASP A 179 6.95 19.37 3.39
C ASP A 179 5.86 18.31 3.60
N GLU A 180 4.65 18.53 3.07
CA GLU A 180 3.55 17.55 3.09
C GLU A 180 3.96 16.25 2.37
N PHE A 181 4.55 16.34 1.17
CA PHE A 181 5.03 15.15 0.45
C PHE A 181 6.20 14.47 1.15
N LEU A 182 7.08 15.22 1.83
CA LEU A 182 8.18 14.66 2.59
C LEU A 182 7.66 13.90 3.81
N ALA A 183 6.68 14.46 4.51
CA ALA A 183 6.01 13.83 5.64
C ALA A 183 5.28 12.54 5.19
N GLN A 184 4.54 12.60 4.09
CA GLN A 184 3.88 11.45 3.49
C GLN A 184 4.90 10.38 3.03
N GLY A 185 5.99 10.80 2.38
CA GLY A 185 7.06 9.92 1.94
C GLY A 185 7.74 9.21 3.10
N ARG A 186 7.93 9.91 4.23
CA ARG A 186 8.48 9.35 5.47
C ARG A 186 7.55 8.31 6.08
N GLU A 187 6.25 8.57 6.12
CA GLU A 187 5.24 7.62 6.62
C GLU A 187 5.18 6.34 5.75
N VAL A 188 5.27 6.50 4.43
CA VAL A 188 5.31 5.37 3.49
C VAL A 188 6.59 4.54 3.69
N LEU A 189 7.74 5.19 3.84
CA LEU A 189 9.02 4.51 4.09
C LEU A 189 9.03 3.77 5.42
N ASP A 190 8.44 4.33 6.48
CA ASP A 190 8.30 3.65 7.77
C ASP A 190 7.36 2.44 7.65
N ASN A 191 6.24 2.58 6.94
CA ASN A 191 5.36 1.46 6.63
C ASN A 191 6.08 0.34 5.86
N LEU A 192 6.90 0.68 4.86
CA LEU A 192 7.69 -0.30 4.10
C LEU A 192 8.76 -0.97 4.97
N ARG A 193 9.40 -0.21 5.87
CA ARG A 193 10.36 -0.73 6.85
C ARG A 193 9.70 -1.70 7.82
N ASP A 194 8.50 -1.39 8.29
CA ASP A 194 7.71 -2.25 9.15
C ASP A 194 7.24 -3.52 8.42
N GLN A 195 6.79 -3.38 7.17
CA GLN A 195 6.45 -4.53 6.31
C GLN A 195 7.66 -5.47 6.12
N ARG A 196 8.86 -4.93 5.95
CA ARG A 196 10.09 -5.74 5.87
C ARG A 196 10.36 -6.52 7.15
N ASN A 197 10.18 -5.90 8.31
CA ASN A 197 10.34 -6.58 9.60
C ASN A 197 9.31 -7.69 9.80
N ILE A 198 8.09 -7.48 9.33
CA ILE A 198 7.02 -8.49 9.35
C ILE A 198 7.34 -9.66 8.42
N LEU A 199 7.79 -9.40 7.18
CA LEU A 199 8.21 -10.45 6.24
C LEU A 199 9.35 -11.31 6.80
N LYS A 200 10.30 -10.71 7.52
CA LYS A 200 11.34 -11.46 8.24
C LYS A 200 10.75 -12.32 9.37
N GLY A 201 9.77 -11.80 10.10
CA GLY A 201 9.04 -12.55 11.13
C GLY A 201 8.25 -13.72 10.56
N THR A 202 7.55 -13.51 9.44
CA THR A 202 6.82 -14.55 8.71
C THR A 202 7.78 -15.60 8.16
N GLN A 203 8.91 -15.20 7.56
CA GLN A 203 9.94 -16.12 7.07
C GLN A 203 10.47 -17.01 8.20
N ARG A 204 10.80 -16.42 9.37
CA ARG A 204 11.22 -17.19 10.55
C ARG A 204 10.13 -18.17 10.98
N ARG A 205 8.89 -17.72 11.10
CA ARG A 205 7.75 -18.59 11.43
C ARG A 205 7.55 -19.70 10.41
N LEU A 206 7.75 -19.43 9.12
CA LEU A 206 7.63 -20.40 8.04
C LEU A 206 8.73 -21.46 8.15
N LEU A 207 9.96 -21.04 8.42
CA LEU A 207 11.11 -21.92 8.66
C LEU A 207 10.90 -22.78 9.91
N ASP A 208 10.41 -22.18 10.99
CA ASP A 208 10.07 -22.90 12.23
C ASP A 208 8.95 -23.91 11.97
N THR A 209 7.90 -23.53 11.22
CA THR A 209 6.83 -24.47 10.85
C THR A 209 7.29 -25.52 9.85
N ALA A 210 8.23 -25.24 8.96
CA ALA A 210 8.80 -26.22 8.05
C ALA A 210 9.62 -27.25 8.84
N ASN A 211 10.38 -26.82 9.84
CA ASN A 211 11.07 -27.72 10.78
C ASN A 211 10.09 -28.57 11.58
N THR A 212 8.98 -28.01 12.06
CA THR A 212 7.97 -28.80 12.80
C THR A 212 7.08 -29.67 11.92
N LEU A 213 6.83 -29.29 10.66
CA LEU A 213 6.15 -30.13 9.66
C LEU A 213 7.03 -31.30 9.20
N GLY A 214 8.35 -31.08 9.12
CA GLY A 214 9.34 -32.16 8.94
C GLY A 214 9.24 -33.18 10.08
N LEU A 215 9.19 -32.70 11.33
CA LEU A 215 8.98 -33.54 12.50
C LEU A 215 7.57 -34.19 12.53
N SER A 216 6.55 -33.50 12.02
CA SER A 216 5.18 -34.02 11.91
C SER A 216 5.08 -35.18 10.92
N ARG A 217 5.96 -35.26 9.90
CA ARG A 217 6.00 -36.38 8.97
C ARG A 217 6.50 -37.65 9.64
N ASP A 218 7.47 -37.52 10.55
CA ASP A 218 7.93 -38.62 11.40
C ASP A 218 6.86 -39.04 12.41
N VAL A 219 6.11 -38.09 12.98
CA VAL A 219 4.96 -38.40 13.85
C VAL A 219 3.82 -39.07 13.07
N ILE A 220 3.53 -38.63 11.84
CA ILE A 220 2.55 -39.28 10.95
C ILE A 220 2.96 -40.73 10.66
N GLY A 221 4.24 -40.95 10.34
CA GLY A 221 4.77 -42.30 10.08
C GLY A 221 4.75 -43.18 11.33
N TRP A 222 4.98 -42.60 12.51
CA TRP A 222 4.89 -43.32 13.79
C TRP A 222 3.46 -43.76 14.10
N ILE A 223 2.47 -42.95 13.73
CA ILE A 223 1.03 -43.28 13.85
C ILE A 223 0.64 -44.40 12.89
N GLU A 224 1.08 -44.34 11.64
CA GLU A 224 0.78 -45.37 10.64
C GLU A 224 1.39 -46.72 11.03
N LYS A 225 2.65 -46.71 11.51
CA LYS A 225 3.36 -47.91 11.99
C LYS A 225 2.64 -48.59 13.16
N ARG A 226 2.00 -47.83 14.05
CA ARG A 226 1.19 -48.36 15.17
C ARG A 226 -0.03 -49.13 14.65
N SER A 227 -0.70 -48.63 13.62
CA SER A 227 -1.87 -49.30 13.02
C SER A 227 -1.47 -50.59 12.28
N THR A 228 -0.32 -50.58 11.60
CA THR A 228 0.20 -51.81 10.98
C THR A 228 0.59 -52.85 12.04
N GLN A 229 1.24 -52.42 13.13
CA GLN A 229 1.59 -53.31 14.23
C GLN A 229 0.36 -53.94 14.90
N ASP A 230 -0.71 -53.17 15.07
CA ASP A 230 -1.99 -53.67 15.60
C ASP A 230 -2.62 -54.74 14.70
N THR A 231 -2.52 -54.55 13.38
CA THR A 231 -2.98 -55.55 12.39
C THR A 231 -2.20 -56.87 12.49
N TYR A 232 -0.89 -56.79 12.71
CA TYR A 232 -0.07 -57.99 12.92
C TYR A 232 -0.38 -58.69 14.25
N ILE A 233 -0.63 -57.94 15.32
CA ILE A 233 -1.04 -58.51 16.62
C ILE A 233 -2.39 -59.22 16.49
N PHE A 234 -3.35 -58.61 15.78
CA PHE A 234 -4.65 -59.22 15.50
C PHE A 234 -4.51 -60.53 14.69
N LEU A 235 -3.72 -60.52 13.61
CA LEU A 235 -3.51 -61.71 12.79
C LEU A 235 -2.82 -62.83 13.57
N GLY A 236 -1.81 -62.49 14.39
CA GLY A 236 -1.15 -63.44 15.27
C GLY A 236 -2.10 -64.07 16.29
N GLY A 237 -2.97 -63.25 16.90
CA GLY A 237 -4.03 -63.73 17.80
C GLY A 237 -5.01 -64.68 17.10
N ALA A 238 -5.43 -64.36 15.87
CA ALA A 238 -6.33 -65.21 15.09
C ALA A 238 -5.70 -66.57 14.74
N VAL A 239 -4.42 -66.60 14.34
CA VAL A 239 -3.73 -67.87 14.07
C VAL A 239 -3.59 -68.71 15.33
N PHE A 240 -3.27 -68.08 16.47
CA PHE A 240 -3.15 -68.77 17.74
C PHE A 240 -4.48 -69.41 18.19
N THR A 241 -5.60 -68.70 18.04
CA THR A 241 -6.91 -69.26 18.39
C THR A 241 -7.30 -70.44 17.49
N PHE A 242 -7.03 -70.38 16.19
CA PHE A 242 -7.22 -71.53 15.29
C PHE A 242 -6.32 -72.71 15.66
N PHE A 243 -5.07 -72.47 16.06
CA PHE A 243 -4.16 -73.50 16.51
C PHE A 243 -4.67 -74.20 17.78
N CYS A 244 -5.18 -73.43 18.75
CA CYS A 244 -5.80 -73.99 19.96
C CYS A 244 -7.02 -74.85 19.63
N PHE A 245 -7.89 -74.42 18.71
CA PHE A 245 -9.02 -75.24 18.25
C PHE A 245 -8.56 -76.54 17.59
N TYR A 246 -7.52 -76.49 16.76
CA TYR A 246 -6.95 -77.68 16.15
C TYR A 246 -6.40 -78.67 17.19
N LEU A 247 -5.69 -78.18 18.21
CA LEU A 247 -5.20 -79.04 19.29
C LEU A 247 -6.35 -79.69 20.08
N ILE A 248 -7.42 -78.94 20.38
CA ILE A 248 -8.60 -79.51 21.05
C ILE A 248 -9.21 -80.62 20.19
N TRP A 249 -9.40 -80.38 18.89
CA TRP A 249 -9.94 -81.39 17.98
C TRP A 249 -9.06 -82.64 17.90
N ARG A 250 -7.73 -82.48 17.93
CA ARG A 250 -6.77 -83.59 17.82
C ARG A 250 -6.58 -84.40 19.10
N TYR A 251 -6.83 -83.81 20.26
CA TYR A 251 -6.54 -84.40 21.58
C TYR A 251 -7.80 -84.86 22.33
N LEU A 252 -8.97 -84.25 22.06
CA LEU A 252 -10.27 -84.62 22.63
C LEU A 252 -11.21 -85.33 21.64
N GLY A 253 -10.84 -85.40 20.36
CA GLY A 253 -11.46 -86.23 19.32
C GLY A 253 -10.47 -87.27 18.81
#